data_AF-A0A2D8BWE4-F1
#
_entry.id   AF-A0A2D8BWE4-F1
#
_cell.length_a   1.000
_cell.length_b   1.000
_cell.length_c   1.000
_cell.angle_alpha   90.00
_cell.angle_beta   90.00
_cell.angle_gamma   90.00
#
_symmetry.space_group_name_H-M   'P 1'
#
loop_
_entity.id
_entity.type
_entity.pdbx_description
1 polymer ?
#
loop_
_entity_poly.entity_id
_entity_poly.type
_entity_poly.pdbx_seq_one_letter_code
_entity_poly.pdbx_strand_id
1 'polypeptide(L)'
;MFSRLSSIDATNTKVAKSEKSLIGGSSIRILSLSLMPDDIICPARWLAECANDCLRSGGRGVFQNVIDGRQARTNLWHADRDKFLAMLKRELHNFIKLCDRQNVVPVTRLNVLSDIPWENYLDFADEFRALFSYDYTKRANRLGKTPSNYRLMFSYSIADGFQNQVKKALTHRVPITAVFRGGLPKTFLGRDVYDGDISDIANLERVDDIIGLRVKGHEAKKSNSPFIIDNPELIARVSA
;
A
#
# COMPACT_ATOMS: atom_id res chain seq x y z
N MET A 1 -22.23 10.53 -11.84
CA MET A 1 -21.01 10.45 -12.69
C MET A 1 -19.82 10.90 -11.82
N PHE A 2 -18.72 10.15 -11.78
CA PHE A 2 -17.56 10.55 -10.97
C PHE A 2 -16.95 11.85 -11.50
N SER A 3 -16.73 12.84 -10.63
CA SER A 3 -15.90 14.00 -10.96
C SER A 3 -14.40 13.68 -10.88
N ARG A 4 -14.02 12.72 -10.02
CA ARG A 4 -12.64 12.27 -9.81
C ARG A 4 -12.56 10.86 -9.24
N LEU A 5 -11.57 10.07 -9.64
CA LEU A 5 -11.25 8.73 -9.10
C LEU A 5 -10.21 8.80 -7.99
N SER A 6 -9.18 9.62 -8.12
CA SER A 6 -8.05 9.71 -7.18
C SER A 6 -8.19 10.87 -6.20
N SER A 7 -7.38 10.86 -5.14
CA SER A 7 -7.23 11.98 -4.21
C SER A 7 -5.78 12.44 -4.18
N ILE A 8 -5.60 13.76 -4.26
CA ILE A 8 -4.32 14.46 -4.06
C ILE A 8 -4.31 15.22 -2.72
N ASP A 9 -5.35 15.04 -1.91
CA ASP A 9 -5.52 15.79 -0.67
C ASP A 9 -4.94 14.98 0.49
N ALA A 10 -4.12 15.63 1.31
CA ALA A 10 -3.54 15.11 2.56
C ALA A 10 -4.61 14.71 3.62
N THR A 11 -5.88 14.62 3.25
CA THR A 11 -6.97 14.10 4.08
C THR A 11 -6.76 12.66 4.51
N ASN A 12 -6.00 11.88 3.73
CA ASN A 12 -5.48 10.58 4.15
C ASN A 12 -4.22 10.78 5.01
N THR A 13 -4.35 10.56 6.32
CA THR A 13 -3.27 10.80 7.30
C THR A 13 -1.98 10.03 6.99
N LYS A 14 -2.06 8.85 6.35
CA LYS A 14 -0.85 8.09 5.96
C LYS A 14 -0.13 8.72 4.77
N VAL A 15 -0.90 9.25 3.81
CA VAL A 15 -0.37 10.02 2.69
C VAL A 15 0.26 11.33 3.18
N ALA A 16 -0.44 12.06 4.04
CA ALA A 16 0.04 13.32 4.63
C ALA A 16 1.38 13.19 5.37
N LYS A 17 1.59 12.07 6.08
CA LYS A 17 2.88 11.78 6.73
C LYS A 17 3.98 11.57 5.71
N SER A 18 3.68 10.83 4.64
CA SER A 18 4.65 10.48 3.60
C SER A 18 5.06 11.72 2.79
N GLU A 19 4.15 12.67 2.55
CA GLU A 19 4.43 13.95 1.88
C GLU A 19 5.44 14.86 2.60
N LYS A 20 5.76 14.58 3.87
CA LYS A 20 6.87 15.25 4.58
C LYS A 20 8.25 14.76 4.16
N SER A 21 8.31 13.70 3.34
CA SER A 21 9.56 13.11 2.86
C SER A 21 10.07 13.84 1.63
N LEU A 22 11.36 13.66 1.34
CA LEU A 22 11.99 14.14 0.12
C LEU A 22 12.40 12.96 -0.75
N ILE A 23 12.35 13.14 -2.07
CA ILE A 23 12.96 12.20 -3.04
C ILE A 23 14.06 12.98 -3.75
N GLY A 24 15.31 12.51 -3.64
CA GLY A 24 16.47 13.22 -4.22
C GLY A 24 16.68 14.63 -3.66
N GLY A 25 16.20 14.92 -2.44
CA GLY A 25 16.23 16.26 -1.86
C GLY A 25 15.06 17.17 -2.26
N SER A 26 14.19 16.72 -3.16
CA SER A 26 13.02 17.48 -3.61
C SER A 26 11.75 17.12 -2.83
N SER A 27 10.93 18.14 -2.55
CA SER A 27 9.59 17.95 -1.99
C SER A 27 8.72 17.10 -2.91
N ILE A 28 7.78 16.37 -2.32
CA ILE A 28 6.90 15.47 -3.06
C ILE A 28 5.44 15.87 -2.90
N ARG A 29 4.60 15.39 -3.80
CA ARG A 29 3.15 15.36 -3.64
C ARG A 29 2.65 13.98 -4.01
N ILE A 30 1.64 13.47 -3.30
CA ILE A 30 1.16 12.11 -3.50
C ILE A 30 -0.28 12.11 -4.02
N LEU A 31 -0.49 11.45 -5.16
CA LEU A 31 -1.80 11.03 -5.63
C LEU A 31 -2.07 9.61 -5.16
N SER A 32 -3.20 9.40 -4.50
CA SER A 32 -3.60 8.08 -4.00
C SER A 32 -4.96 7.64 -4.54
N LEU A 33 -5.11 6.33 -4.74
CA LEU A 33 -6.34 5.72 -5.21
C LEU A 33 -6.75 4.59 -4.25
N SER A 34 -8.02 4.58 -3.86
CA SER A 34 -8.58 3.62 -2.92
C SER A 34 -9.86 3.05 -3.50
N LEU A 35 -9.79 1.78 -3.90
CA LEU A 35 -10.93 0.96 -4.29
C LEU A 35 -11.33 0.08 -3.10
N MET A 36 -12.59 -0.35 -3.05
CA MET A 36 -13.02 -1.36 -2.08
C MET A 36 -12.46 -2.71 -2.56
N PRO A 37 -11.62 -3.40 -1.76
CA PRO A 37 -11.07 -4.68 -2.18
C PRO A 37 -12.17 -5.74 -2.34
N ASP A 38 -11.96 -6.62 -3.31
CA ASP A 38 -12.68 -7.85 -3.57
C ASP A 38 -11.71 -8.92 -4.10
N ASP A 39 -12.25 -10.04 -4.56
CA ASP A 39 -11.47 -11.21 -4.97
C ASP A 39 -10.81 -11.03 -6.35
N ILE A 40 -11.20 -10.00 -7.10
CA ILE A 40 -10.66 -9.67 -8.42
C ILE A 40 -9.50 -8.68 -8.26
N ILE A 41 -9.71 -7.58 -7.54
CA ILE A 41 -8.71 -6.51 -7.41
C ILE A 41 -7.74 -6.73 -6.25
N CYS A 42 -8.01 -7.68 -5.36
CA CYS A 42 -7.13 -8.10 -4.26
C CYS A 42 -7.17 -9.62 -4.06
N PRO A 43 -6.71 -10.41 -5.07
CA PRO A 43 -6.97 -11.85 -5.13
C PRO A 43 -6.31 -12.66 -4.00
N ALA A 44 -5.26 -12.13 -3.38
CA ALA A 44 -4.56 -12.82 -2.29
C ALA A 44 -5.19 -12.59 -0.89
N ARG A 45 -6.27 -11.81 -0.79
CA ARG A 45 -6.85 -11.39 0.51
C ARG A 45 -7.29 -12.55 1.42
N TRP A 46 -7.81 -13.63 0.82
CA TRP A 46 -8.24 -14.82 1.56
C TRP A 46 -7.07 -15.76 1.84
N LEU A 47 -6.18 -15.94 0.86
CA LEU A 47 -4.98 -16.77 1.02
C LEU A 47 -4.07 -16.25 2.15
N ALA A 48 -3.96 -14.93 2.28
CA ALA A 48 -3.21 -14.25 3.33
C ALA A 48 -4.03 -13.98 4.59
N GLU A 49 -5.30 -14.41 4.61
CA GLU A 49 -6.27 -14.24 5.70
C GLU A 49 -6.47 -12.79 6.18
N CYS A 50 -6.24 -11.80 5.31
CA CYS A 50 -6.40 -10.39 5.63
C CYS A 50 -7.74 -9.79 5.16
N ALA A 51 -8.63 -10.58 4.56
CA ALA A 51 -9.89 -10.10 3.99
C ALA A 51 -10.80 -9.38 5.01
N ASN A 52 -10.83 -9.88 6.25
CA ASN A 52 -11.64 -9.32 7.32
C ASN A 52 -10.91 -8.23 8.12
N ASP A 53 -9.59 -8.39 8.27
CA ASP A 53 -8.73 -7.49 9.06
C ASP A 53 -8.03 -6.40 8.26
N CYS A 54 -8.39 -6.28 6.98
CA CYS A 54 -7.92 -5.24 6.10
C CYS A 54 -8.23 -3.86 6.68
N LEU A 55 -7.49 -2.85 6.23
CA LEU A 55 -7.69 -1.43 6.54
C LEU A 55 -9.01 -0.86 5.97
N ARG A 56 -9.98 -1.69 5.56
CA ARG A 56 -11.30 -1.28 5.06
C ARG A 56 -11.97 -0.30 6.01
N SER A 57 -11.95 -0.63 7.31
CA SER A 57 -12.52 0.17 8.40
C SER A 57 -11.48 1.02 9.14
N GLY A 58 -10.26 1.14 8.60
CA GLY A 58 -9.18 1.92 9.23
C GLY A 58 -9.37 3.43 9.03
N GLY A 59 -9.21 4.21 10.09
CA GLY A 59 -9.28 5.68 10.04
C GLY A 59 -10.62 6.17 9.50
N ARG A 60 -10.59 6.97 8.42
CA ARG A 60 -11.80 7.46 7.75
C ARG A 60 -12.60 6.38 7.00
N GLY A 61 -12.08 5.15 6.92
CA GLY A 61 -12.76 4.03 6.27
C GLY A 61 -14.04 3.55 6.95
N VAL A 62 -14.35 4.05 8.16
CA VAL A 62 -15.61 3.80 8.85
C VAL A 62 -16.77 4.66 8.36
N PHE A 63 -16.49 5.77 7.67
CA PHE A 63 -17.52 6.69 7.22
C PHE A 63 -18.20 6.17 5.95
N GLN A 64 -19.53 6.19 5.93
CA GLN A 64 -20.33 5.61 4.84
C GLN A 64 -19.99 6.23 3.48
N ASN A 65 -19.81 7.54 3.40
CA ASN A 65 -19.42 8.22 2.16
C ASN A 65 -18.05 7.75 1.61
N VAL A 66 -17.11 7.38 2.48
CA VAL A 66 -15.81 6.83 2.07
C VAL A 66 -15.97 5.39 1.58
N ILE A 67 -16.80 4.59 2.26
CA ILE A 67 -17.14 3.21 1.86
C ILE A 67 -17.80 3.22 0.48
N ASP A 68 -18.84 4.02 0.29
CA ASP A 68 -19.59 4.14 -0.96
C ASP A 68 -18.69 4.65 -2.09
N GLY A 69 -17.84 5.65 -1.81
CA GLY A 69 -16.90 6.18 -2.79
C GLY A 69 -15.84 5.17 -3.24
N ARG A 70 -15.41 4.26 -2.35
CA ARG A 70 -14.51 3.14 -2.68
C ARG A 70 -15.23 2.07 -3.48
N GLN A 71 -16.43 1.68 -3.04
CA GLN A 71 -17.24 0.66 -3.69
C GLN A 71 -17.64 1.08 -5.10
N ALA A 72 -18.03 2.33 -5.30
CA ALA A 72 -18.42 2.84 -6.60
C ALA A 72 -17.23 2.79 -7.59
N ARG A 73 -15.99 3.07 -7.14
CA ARG A 73 -14.79 2.93 -7.97
C ARG A 73 -14.52 1.48 -8.36
N THR A 74 -14.67 0.54 -7.42
CA THR A 74 -14.61 -0.90 -7.69
C THR A 74 -15.68 -1.33 -8.70
N ASN A 75 -16.92 -0.86 -8.53
CA ASN A 75 -18.01 -1.16 -9.47
C ASN A 75 -17.70 -0.64 -10.88
N LEU A 76 -17.14 0.57 -11.01
CA LEU A 76 -16.73 1.11 -12.31
C LEU A 76 -15.60 0.27 -12.93
N TRP A 77 -14.60 -0.13 -12.15
CA TRP A 77 -13.51 -1.00 -12.62
C TRP A 77 -14.03 -2.31 -13.23
N HIS A 78 -15.08 -2.89 -12.64
CA HIS A 78 -15.70 -4.13 -13.14
C HIS A 78 -16.63 -3.92 -14.31
N ALA A 79 -17.46 -2.88 -14.25
CA ALA A 79 -18.49 -2.63 -15.25
C ALA A 79 -17.91 -2.05 -16.56
N ASP A 80 -16.90 -1.18 -16.46
CA ASP A 80 -16.34 -0.45 -17.60
C ASP A 80 -14.88 -0.05 -17.31
N ARG A 81 -13.97 -1.01 -17.47
CA ARG A 81 -12.54 -0.84 -17.19
C ARG A 81 -11.89 0.19 -18.10
N ASP A 82 -12.30 0.27 -19.36
CA ASP A 82 -11.72 1.22 -20.32
C ASP A 82 -12.04 2.65 -19.92
N LYS A 83 -13.29 2.92 -19.51
CA LYS A 83 -13.65 4.23 -18.94
C LYS A 83 -12.91 4.53 -17.65
N PHE A 84 -12.76 3.55 -16.77
CA PHE A 84 -11.96 3.71 -15.54
C PHE A 84 -10.52 4.13 -15.88
N LEU A 85 -9.86 3.41 -16.78
CA LEU A 85 -8.48 3.68 -17.18
C LEU A 85 -8.35 5.03 -17.89
N ALA A 86 -9.27 5.38 -18.79
CA ALA A 86 -9.27 6.69 -19.46
C ALA A 86 -9.39 7.85 -18.45
N MET A 87 -10.24 7.70 -17.44
CA MET A 87 -10.37 8.66 -16.35
C MET A 87 -9.09 8.75 -15.52
N LEU A 88 -8.52 7.61 -15.12
CA LEU A 88 -7.30 7.57 -14.31
C LEU A 88 -6.11 8.19 -15.07
N LYS A 89 -5.89 7.82 -16.33
CA LYS A 89 -4.82 8.39 -17.17
C LYS A 89 -4.91 9.92 -17.26
N ARG A 90 -6.11 10.45 -17.50
CA ARG A 90 -6.35 11.91 -17.51
C ARG A 90 -5.99 12.55 -16.16
N GLU A 91 -6.34 11.92 -15.05
CA GLU A 91 -5.98 12.42 -13.71
C GLU A 91 -4.47 12.39 -13.46
N LEU A 92 -3.78 11.33 -13.89
CA LEU A 92 -2.32 11.21 -13.78
C LEU A 92 -1.61 12.28 -14.62
N HIS A 93 -2.02 12.51 -15.86
CA HIS A 93 -1.48 13.59 -16.71
C HIS A 93 -1.69 14.97 -16.08
N ASN A 94 -2.88 15.23 -15.53
CA ASN A 94 -3.15 16.49 -14.82
C ASN A 94 -2.32 16.63 -13.55
N PHE A 95 -2.08 15.53 -12.84
CA PHE A 95 -1.27 15.50 -11.62
C PHE A 95 0.21 15.78 -11.91
N ILE A 96 0.77 15.19 -12.97
CA ILE A 96 2.12 15.49 -13.44
C ILE A 96 2.25 16.98 -13.75
N LYS A 97 1.33 17.54 -14.55
CA LYS A 97 1.32 18.98 -14.87
C LYS A 97 1.20 19.86 -13.62
N LEU A 98 0.43 19.43 -12.62
CA LEU A 98 0.30 20.16 -11.35
C LEU A 98 1.62 20.17 -10.58
N CYS A 99 2.27 19.01 -10.45
CA CYS A 99 3.51 18.87 -9.71
C CYS A 99 4.67 19.61 -10.40
N ASP A 100 4.72 19.57 -11.72
CA ASP A 100 5.66 20.35 -12.54
C ASP A 100 5.55 21.85 -12.28
N ARG A 101 4.33 22.42 -12.32
CA ARG A 101 4.09 23.84 -11.96
C ARG A 101 4.46 24.19 -10.52
N GLN A 102 4.46 23.21 -9.62
CA GLN A 102 4.76 23.40 -8.20
C GLN A 102 6.21 23.05 -7.85
N ASN A 103 7.00 22.60 -8.83
CA ASN A 103 8.37 22.13 -8.64
C ASN A 103 8.49 21.06 -7.53
N VAL A 104 7.57 20.08 -7.54
CA VAL A 104 7.58 18.93 -6.62
C VAL A 104 7.55 17.61 -7.39
N VAL A 105 8.10 16.55 -6.81
CA VAL A 105 8.10 15.21 -7.43
C VAL A 105 6.69 14.61 -7.35
N PRO A 106 6.08 14.21 -8.49
CA PRO A 106 4.78 13.56 -8.48
C PRO A 106 4.94 12.09 -8.05
N VAL A 107 4.33 11.75 -6.92
CA VAL A 107 4.35 10.39 -6.38
C VAL A 107 2.96 9.76 -6.47
N THR A 108 2.87 8.46 -6.78
CA THR A 108 1.58 7.76 -6.73
C THR A 108 1.56 6.54 -5.82
N ARG A 109 0.41 6.33 -5.19
CA ARG A 109 0.07 5.12 -4.44
C ARG A 109 -1.33 4.67 -4.85
N LEU A 110 -1.40 3.88 -5.90
CA LEU A 110 -2.67 3.54 -6.54
C LEU A 110 -3.38 2.36 -5.85
N ASN A 111 -2.65 1.55 -5.09
CA ASN A 111 -3.15 0.45 -4.27
C ASN A 111 -3.13 0.84 -2.78
N VAL A 112 -4.02 1.74 -2.38
CA VAL A 112 -4.23 2.03 -0.95
C VAL A 112 -4.90 0.84 -0.24
N LEU A 113 -5.87 0.18 -0.89
CA LEU A 113 -6.60 -0.99 -0.36
C LEU A 113 -6.75 -2.15 -1.34
N SER A 114 -6.32 -1.98 -2.59
CA SER A 114 -6.33 -3.02 -3.63
C SER A 114 -4.92 -3.62 -3.84
N ASP A 115 -4.78 -4.55 -4.78
CA ASP A 115 -3.50 -5.11 -5.25
C ASP A 115 -3.57 -5.32 -6.79
N ILE A 116 -3.97 -4.27 -7.50
CA ILE A 116 -4.06 -4.24 -8.95
C ILE A 116 -2.64 -4.10 -9.53
N PRO A 117 -2.24 -4.93 -10.51
CA PRO A 117 -0.96 -4.80 -11.19
C PRO A 117 -1.02 -3.66 -12.21
N TRP A 118 -0.96 -2.41 -11.74
CA TRP A 118 -1.08 -1.21 -12.57
C TRP A 118 -0.05 -1.16 -13.70
N GLU A 119 1.11 -1.80 -13.52
CA GLU A 119 2.16 -1.99 -14.53
C GLU A 119 1.67 -2.70 -15.80
N ASN A 120 0.54 -3.42 -15.75
CA ASN A 120 -0.07 -4.07 -16.91
C ASN A 120 -1.09 -3.18 -17.64
N TYR A 121 -1.47 -2.03 -17.07
CA TYR A 121 -2.53 -1.15 -17.58
C TYR A 121 -2.05 0.27 -17.88
N LEU A 122 -0.95 0.68 -17.25
CA LEU A 122 -0.33 1.99 -17.36
C LEU A 122 1.13 1.82 -17.73
N ASP A 123 1.59 2.59 -18.71
CA ASP A 123 2.98 2.57 -19.11
C ASP A 123 3.81 3.50 -18.20
N PHE A 124 4.30 2.96 -17.09
CA PHE A 124 5.19 3.69 -16.18
C PHE A 124 6.59 3.90 -16.75
N ALA A 125 7.01 3.14 -17.76
CA ALA A 125 8.34 3.23 -18.34
C ALA A 125 8.46 4.40 -19.33
N ASP A 126 7.39 4.71 -20.06
CA ASP A 126 7.35 5.85 -21.00
C ASP A 126 6.27 6.87 -20.66
N GLU A 127 4.97 6.56 -20.90
CA GLU A 127 3.85 7.52 -20.75
C GLU A 127 3.87 8.24 -19.38
N PHE A 128 4.16 7.51 -18.31
CA PHE A 128 4.17 7.99 -16.94
C PHE A 128 5.56 7.93 -16.28
N ARG A 129 6.64 8.03 -17.08
CA ARG A 129 8.03 8.01 -16.56
C ARG A 129 8.34 9.09 -15.52
N ALA A 130 7.61 10.20 -15.54
CA ALA A 130 7.75 11.29 -14.56
C ALA A 130 7.24 10.93 -13.17
N LEU A 131 6.37 9.93 -13.03
CA LEU A 131 5.82 9.50 -11.74
C LEU A 131 6.85 8.66 -10.99
N PHE A 132 6.98 8.89 -9.69
CA PHE A 132 7.53 7.90 -8.77
C PHE A 132 6.37 7.15 -8.10
N SER A 133 6.16 5.90 -8.47
CA SER A 133 5.02 5.10 -8.01
C SER A 133 5.47 4.09 -6.96
N TYR A 134 4.63 3.84 -5.97
CA TYR A 134 4.85 2.74 -5.05
C TYR A 134 3.56 2.11 -4.58
N ASP A 135 3.60 0.81 -4.31
CA ASP A 135 2.46 0.08 -3.78
C ASP A 135 2.89 -1.09 -2.88
N TYR A 136 1.91 -1.58 -2.11
CA TYR A 136 2.03 -2.81 -1.35
C TYR A 136 1.44 -3.94 -2.18
N THR A 137 2.07 -5.11 -2.15
CA THR A 137 1.54 -6.30 -2.83
C THR A 137 1.64 -7.54 -1.97
N LYS A 138 0.66 -8.43 -2.08
CA LYS A 138 0.72 -9.79 -1.53
C LYS A 138 1.13 -10.82 -2.59
N ARG A 139 1.43 -10.36 -3.81
CA ARG A 139 1.67 -11.20 -4.98
C ARG A 139 3.16 -11.17 -5.33
N ALA A 140 3.91 -12.15 -4.83
CA ALA A 140 5.35 -12.22 -5.02
C ALA A 140 5.76 -12.36 -6.50
N ASN A 141 4.85 -12.78 -7.38
CA ASN A 141 5.11 -12.84 -8.82
C ASN A 141 5.21 -11.46 -9.51
N ARG A 142 4.81 -10.37 -8.84
CA ARG A 142 4.97 -8.98 -9.31
C ARG A 142 6.36 -8.39 -9.00
N LEU A 143 7.04 -8.94 -8.00
CA LEU A 143 8.32 -8.39 -7.52
C LEU A 143 9.40 -8.51 -8.61
N GLY A 144 10.15 -7.43 -8.81
CA GLY A 144 11.19 -7.35 -9.85
C GLY A 144 10.68 -7.28 -11.30
N LYS A 145 9.37 -7.04 -11.50
CA LYS A 145 8.74 -6.94 -12.83
C LYS A 145 8.12 -5.57 -13.11
N THR A 146 8.40 -4.59 -12.27
CA THR A 146 7.96 -3.21 -12.45
C THR A 146 9.09 -2.35 -13.01
N PRO A 147 8.78 -1.27 -13.76
CA PRO A 147 9.77 -0.28 -14.16
C PRO A 147 10.50 0.33 -12.94
N SER A 148 11.67 0.91 -13.16
CA SER A 148 12.53 1.43 -12.08
C SER A 148 11.87 2.54 -11.25
N ASN A 149 10.95 3.29 -11.84
CA ASN A 149 10.16 4.33 -11.17
C ASN A 149 8.89 3.78 -10.49
N TYR A 150 8.65 2.48 -10.48
CA TYR A 150 7.53 1.85 -9.76
C TYR A 150 8.05 0.77 -8.80
N ARG A 151 8.06 1.06 -7.51
CA ARG A 151 8.59 0.16 -6.47
C ARG A 151 7.47 -0.55 -5.70
N LEU A 152 7.70 -1.82 -5.36
CA LEU A 152 6.76 -2.62 -4.58
C LEU A 152 7.34 -2.98 -3.22
N MET A 153 6.50 -2.96 -2.20
CA MET A 153 6.76 -3.57 -0.89
C MET A 153 5.92 -4.83 -0.75
N PHE A 154 6.54 -5.95 -0.36
CA PHE A 154 5.80 -7.19 -0.15
C PHE A 154 5.11 -7.19 1.21
N SER A 155 3.82 -7.51 1.27
CA SER A 155 3.05 -7.53 2.52
C SER A 155 2.89 -8.96 3.04
N TYR A 156 3.62 -9.25 4.11
CA TYR A 156 3.67 -10.54 4.78
C TYR A 156 2.32 -10.99 5.36
N SER A 157 2.19 -12.31 5.53
CA SER A 157 1.20 -12.99 6.36
C SER A 157 1.80 -14.35 6.73
N ILE A 158 1.57 -14.83 7.97
CA ILE A 158 2.02 -16.16 8.38
C ILE A 158 1.01 -17.26 8.00
N ALA A 159 -0.10 -16.92 7.32
CA ALA A 159 -1.11 -17.88 6.90
C ALA A 159 -0.46 -19.06 6.14
N ASP A 160 -0.83 -20.29 6.47
CA ASP A 160 -0.19 -21.50 5.93
C ASP A 160 -0.25 -21.54 4.40
N GLY A 161 -1.44 -21.22 3.84
CA GLY A 161 -1.65 -21.14 2.39
C GLY A 161 -0.81 -20.05 1.70
N PHE A 162 -0.34 -19.05 2.44
CA PHE A 162 0.41 -17.91 1.90
C PHE A 162 1.94 -18.12 1.89
N GLN A 163 2.46 -19.14 2.56
CA GLN A 163 3.91 -19.30 2.77
C GLN A 163 4.72 -19.46 1.47
N ASN A 164 4.11 -19.97 0.39
CA ASN A 164 4.78 -20.01 -0.91
C ASN A 164 5.03 -18.60 -1.48
N GLN A 165 4.13 -17.63 -1.22
CA GLN A 165 4.36 -16.22 -1.59
C GLN A 165 5.49 -15.63 -0.77
N VAL A 166 5.54 -15.92 0.53
CA VAL A 166 6.61 -15.46 1.45
C VAL A 166 7.97 -15.98 1.01
N LYS A 167 8.11 -17.30 0.80
CA LYS A 167 9.36 -17.92 0.32
C LYS A 167 9.86 -17.27 -0.96
N LYS A 168 8.95 -17.02 -1.91
CA LYS A 168 9.28 -16.34 -3.15
C LYS A 168 9.67 -14.88 -2.92
N ALA A 169 8.96 -14.14 -2.07
CA ALA A 169 9.29 -12.75 -1.80
C ALA A 169 10.66 -12.58 -1.14
N LEU A 170 11.07 -13.52 -0.29
CA LEU A 170 12.39 -13.52 0.37
C LEU A 170 13.57 -13.67 -0.61
N THR A 171 13.34 -14.18 -1.83
CA THR A 171 14.39 -14.23 -2.87
C THR A 171 14.57 -12.89 -3.61
N HIS A 172 13.68 -11.92 -3.37
CA HIS A 172 13.76 -10.58 -3.92
C HIS A 172 14.32 -9.59 -2.90
N ARG A 173 15.10 -8.62 -3.37
CA ARG A 173 15.61 -7.52 -2.56
C ARG A 173 14.63 -6.35 -2.55
N VAL A 174 13.50 -6.54 -1.85
CA VAL A 174 12.44 -5.54 -1.65
C VAL A 174 12.07 -5.47 -0.17
N PRO A 175 11.53 -4.33 0.31
CA PRO A 175 11.07 -4.24 1.70
C PRO A 175 9.89 -5.19 1.93
N ILE A 176 9.92 -5.89 3.06
CA ILE A 176 8.85 -6.80 3.48
C ILE A 176 8.13 -6.17 4.66
N THR A 177 6.82 -5.92 4.53
CA THR A 177 6.00 -5.32 5.58
C THR A 177 5.29 -6.39 6.38
N ALA A 178 5.33 -6.29 7.70
CA ALA A 178 4.63 -7.17 8.62
C ALA A 178 3.83 -6.34 9.62
N VAL A 179 2.60 -6.77 9.91
CA VAL A 179 1.72 -6.09 10.86
C VAL A 179 1.86 -6.78 12.21
N PHE A 180 2.23 -6.02 13.24
CA PHE A 180 2.47 -6.52 14.59
C PHE A 180 1.44 -6.00 15.59
N ARG A 181 1.16 -6.83 16.60
CA ARG A 181 0.45 -6.49 17.82
C ARG A 181 1.37 -6.72 19.02
N GLY A 182 1.31 -5.84 20.02
CA GLY A 182 2.13 -5.94 21.22
C GLY A 182 3.51 -5.29 21.15
N GLY A 183 3.86 -4.69 20.02
CA GLY A 183 5.13 -3.97 19.83
C GLY A 183 5.86 -4.41 18.57
N LEU A 184 6.92 -3.69 18.21
CA LEU A 184 7.80 -4.07 17.11
C LEU A 184 9.01 -4.82 17.69
N PRO A 185 9.32 -6.05 17.24
CA PRO A 185 10.50 -6.78 17.71
C PRO A 185 11.76 -6.13 17.14
N LYS A 186 12.95 -6.48 17.66
CA LYS A 186 14.21 -6.00 17.07
C LYS A 186 14.47 -6.64 15.72
N THR A 187 14.17 -7.93 15.59
CA THR A 187 14.39 -8.71 14.37
C THR A 187 13.16 -9.57 14.05
N PHE A 188 12.89 -9.78 12.77
CA PHE A 188 11.85 -10.70 12.28
C PHE A 188 12.32 -11.32 10.95
N LEU A 189 12.06 -12.62 10.73
CA LEU A 189 12.55 -13.38 9.56
C LEU A 189 14.08 -13.22 9.33
N GLY A 190 14.86 -13.12 10.40
CA GLY A 190 16.32 -12.96 10.33
C GLY A 190 16.79 -11.58 9.84
N ARG A 191 15.92 -10.58 9.78
CA ARG A 191 16.22 -9.20 9.37
C ARG A 191 15.87 -8.22 10.50
N ASP A 192 16.51 -7.06 10.52
CA ASP A 192 16.15 -5.98 11.44
C ASP A 192 14.74 -5.46 11.16
N VAL A 193 14.03 -4.98 12.19
CA VAL A 193 12.72 -4.37 12.04
C VAL A 193 12.83 -2.86 12.13
N TYR A 194 12.44 -2.18 11.06
CA TYR A 194 12.31 -0.73 10.98
C TYR A 194 10.87 -0.29 11.31
N ASP A 195 10.71 0.83 12.01
CA ASP A 195 9.38 1.39 12.31
C ASP A 195 8.74 1.99 11.06
N GLY A 196 7.83 1.22 10.47
CA GLY A 196 7.18 1.56 9.21
C GLY A 196 6.05 2.58 9.31
N ASP A 197 5.66 3.01 10.52
CA ASP A 197 4.60 4.00 10.72
C ASP A 197 5.05 5.46 10.49
N ILE A 198 6.35 5.65 10.23
CA ILE A 198 7.00 6.95 10.00
C ILE A 198 6.66 7.49 8.59
N SER A 199 7.06 6.79 7.53
CA SER A 199 6.86 7.22 6.14
C SER A 199 6.93 6.05 5.18
N ASP A 200 5.97 5.95 4.25
CA ASP A 200 6.06 4.92 3.20
C ASP A 200 7.26 5.14 2.26
N ILE A 201 7.70 6.39 2.07
CA ILE A 201 8.88 6.70 1.25
C ILE A 201 10.15 6.18 1.93
N ALA A 202 10.28 6.39 3.24
CA ALA A 202 11.40 5.85 4.00
C ALA A 202 11.42 4.31 3.97
N ASN A 203 10.23 3.69 4.03
CA ASN A 203 10.09 2.23 3.99
C ASN A 203 10.61 1.63 2.67
N LEU A 204 10.46 2.33 1.55
CA LEU A 204 10.92 1.85 0.25
C LEU A 204 12.43 1.63 0.20
N GLU A 205 13.20 2.44 0.93
CA GLU A 205 14.66 2.36 0.96
C GLU A 205 15.20 1.25 1.87
N ARG A 206 14.34 0.66 2.71
CA ARG A 206 14.72 -0.40 3.64
C ARG A 206 14.56 -1.79 3.01
N VAL A 207 15.26 -2.01 1.90
CA VAL A 207 15.12 -3.22 1.07
C VAL A 207 15.61 -4.51 1.75
N ASP A 208 16.44 -4.37 2.78
CA ASP A 208 17.01 -5.48 3.54
C ASP A 208 16.34 -5.65 4.93
N ASP A 209 15.44 -4.73 5.32
CA ASP A 209 14.75 -4.75 6.62
C ASP A 209 13.33 -5.35 6.50
N ILE A 210 12.75 -5.69 7.66
CA ILE A 210 11.29 -5.81 7.82
C ILE A 210 10.72 -4.45 8.19
N ILE A 211 9.71 -4.02 7.46
CA ILE A 211 8.91 -2.84 7.79
C ILE A 211 7.84 -3.24 8.80
N GLY A 212 8.10 -2.94 10.07
CA GLY A 212 7.16 -3.20 11.15
C GLY A 212 6.04 -2.16 11.17
N LEU A 213 4.80 -2.61 10.95
CA LEU A 213 3.60 -1.78 11.05
C LEU A 213 2.80 -2.20 12.28
N ARG A 214 2.28 -1.23 13.03
CA ARG A 214 1.37 -1.57 14.14
C ARG A 214 -0.04 -1.84 13.61
N VAL A 215 -0.71 -2.84 14.17
CA VAL A 215 -2.12 -3.10 13.89
C VAL A 215 -2.99 -1.88 14.20
N LYS A 216 -3.92 -1.56 13.29
CA LYS A 216 -4.82 -0.40 13.39
C LYS A 216 -6.27 -0.84 13.23
N GLY A 217 -7.17 -0.13 13.89
CA GLY A 217 -8.60 -0.46 13.93
C GLY A 217 -8.97 -1.27 15.16
N HIS A 218 -10.17 -1.04 15.69
CA HIS A 218 -10.63 -1.69 16.92
C HIS A 218 -10.85 -3.19 16.72
N GLU A 219 -11.53 -3.56 15.63
CA GLU A 219 -11.80 -4.97 15.32
C GLU A 219 -10.53 -5.76 14.97
N ALA A 220 -9.66 -5.20 14.14
CA ALA A 220 -8.38 -5.83 13.79
C ALA A 220 -7.50 -6.05 15.03
N LYS A 221 -7.60 -5.24 16.08
CA LYS A 221 -6.87 -5.46 17.34
C LYS A 221 -7.37 -6.67 18.14
N LYS A 222 -8.56 -7.18 17.86
CA LYS A 222 -9.17 -8.36 18.51
C LYS A 222 -9.09 -9.62 17.65
N SER A 223 -8.66 -9.50 16.40
CA SER A 223 -8.61 -10.62 15.47
C SER A 223 -7.46 -11.58 15.76
N ASN A 224 -7.67 -12.87 15.50
CA ASN A 224 -6.63 -13.89 15.55
C ASN A 224 -6.10 -14.23 14.14
N SER A 225 -6.34 -13.37 13.15
CA SER A 225 -5.85 -13.59 11.78
C SER A 225 -4.32 -13.66 11.74
N PRO A 226 -3.74 -14.63 11.01
CA PRO A 226 -2.30 -14.76 10.80
C PRO A 226 -1.71 -13.63 9.92
N PHE A 227 -2.54 -12.71 9.42
CA PHE A 227 -2.05 -11.44 8.90
C PHE A 227 -1.40 -10.56 9.97
N ILE A 228 -1.81 -10.72 11.24
CA ILE A 228 -1.33 -9.96 12.39
C ILE A 228 -0.42 -10.86 13.22
N ILE A 229 0.80 -10.39 13.47
CA ILE A 229 1.81 -11.11 14.23
C ILE A 229 1.80 -10.61 15.67
N ASP A 230 1.42 -11.47 16.60
CA ASP A 230 1.42 -11.17 18.03
C ASP A 230 2.84 -11.29 18.60
N ASN A 231 3.30 -10.26 19.31
CA ASN A 231 4.55 -10.24 20.08
C ASN A 231 4.25 -10.01 21.58
N PRO A 232 3.57 -10.93 22.28
CA PRO A 232 3.12 -10.72 23.66
C PRO A 232 4.29 -10.49 24.63
N GLU A 233 5.44 -11.10 24.38
CA GLU A 233 6.66 -10.96 25.18
C GLU A 233 7.28 -9.55 25.20
N LEU A 234 6.95 -8.70 24.22
CA LEU A 234 7.40 -7.30 24.19
C LEU A 234 6.52 -6.38 25.04
N ILE A 235 5.29 -6.79 25.34
CA ILE A 235 4.40 -6.07 26.26
C ILE A 235 4.87 -6.27 27.70
N ALA A 236 5.22 -7.50 28.08
CA ALA A 236 5.63 -7.86 29.44
C ALA A 236 6.92 -7.18 29.90
N ARG A 237 7.79 -6.77 28.98
CA ARG A 237 9.09 -6.12 29.28
C ARG A 237 9.01 -4.61 29.54
N VAL A 238 7.85 -3.98 29.31
CA VAL A 238 7.63 -2.55 29.60
C VAL A 238 6.99 -2.35 30.99
N SER A 239 6.56 -3.45 31.63
CA SER A 239 5.89 -3.45 32.94
C SER A 239 6.76 -4.03 34.06
N ALA A 240 8.05 -4.26 33.80
CA ALA A 240 9.08 -4.70 34.74
C ALA A 240 10.24 -3.70 34.72
#